data_AF-A0A2X3MLW3-F1
#
_entry.id   AF-A0A2X3MLW3-F1
#
_cell.length_a   1.000
_cell.length_b   1.000
_cell.length_c   1.000
_cell.angle_alpha   90.00
_cell.angle_beta   90.00
_cell.angle_gamma   90.00
#
_symmetry.space_group_name_H-M   'P 1'
#
loop_
_entity.id
_entity.type
_entity.pdbx_description
1 polymer ?
#
loop_
_entity_poly.entity_id
_entity_poly.type
_entity_poly.pdbx_seq_one_letter_code
_entity_poly.pdbx_strand_id
1 'polypeptide(L)'
;MHTVPELVPLLGLSTENQVRNRIEAIRDLLLGSLRRGPNNQILVTEEGLRLLRDLQALCETGHTLTEASNLLRYKTQRDDEKISAGSSTLAHREAKPNQTEEAGWAALVEHLAAEVRELAQRVAALEAASHRSGPPPAWWERWR
;
A
#
# COMPACT_ATOMS: atom_id res chain seq x y z
N MET A 1 18.01 2.77 -16.20
CA MET A 1 18.15 1.44 -15.56
C MET A 1 18.88 1.70 -14.28
N HIS A 2 18.39 1.18 -13.16
CA HIS A 2 18.93 1.43 -11.83
C HIS A 2 19.43 0.12 -11.23
N THR A 3 20.60 0.17 -10.60
CA THR A 3 21.19 -0.94 -9.86
C THR A 3 20.60 -0.99 -8.44
N VAL A 4 20.72 -2.14 -7.77
CA VAL A 4 20.25 -2.30 -6.37
C VAL A 4 20.82 -1.23 -5.41
N PRO A 5 22.12 -0.87 -5.46
CA PRO A 5 22.66 0.21 -4.63
C PRO A 5 22.03 1.57 -4.92
N GLU A 6 21.78 1.90 -6.20
CA GLU A 6 21.14 3.16 -6.60
C GLU A 6 19.68 3.25 -6.15
N LEU A 7 18.99 2.11 -6.04
CA LEU A 7 17.61 2.05 -5.57
C LEU A 7 17.45 2.37 -4.07
N VAL A 8 18.51 2.20 -3.27
CA VAL A 8 18.48 2.46 -1.82
C VAL A 8 18.04 3.91 -1.52
N PRO A 9 18.77 4.95 -2.00
CA PRO A 9 18.35 6.34 -1.78
C PRO A 9 17.06 6.69 -2.53
N LEU A 10 16.79 6.09 -3.69
CA LEU A 10 15.60 6.39 -4.49
C LEU A 10 14.29 5.93 -3.85
N LEU A 11 14.34 4.89 -3.03
CA LEU A 11 13.19 4.32 -2.32
C LEU A 11 13.16 4.74 -0.83
N GLY A 12 14.09 5.59 -0.39
CA GLY A 12 14.19 6.00 1.02
C GLY A 12 14.52 4.83 1.97
N LEU A 13 15.22 3.81 1.48
CA LEU A 13 15.56 2.61 2.25
C LEU A 13 16.94 2.73 2.87
N SER A 14 17.19 1.95 3.92
CA SER A 14 18.44 1.98 4.66
C SER A 14 19.49 1.01 4.11
N THR A 15 19.06 -0.09 3.46
CA THR A 15 19.98 -1.16 3.03
C THR A 15 19.61 -1.76 1.68
N GLU A 16 20.59 -2.31 0.98
CA GLU A 16 20.36 -3.09 -0.25
C GLU A 16 19.50 -4.34 0.01
N ASN A 17 19.61 -4.96 1.18
CA ASN A 17 18.78 -6.12 1.54
C ASN A 17 17.29 -5.75 1.59
N GLN A 18 16.96 -4.57 2.09
CA GLN A 18 15.58 -4.06 2.08
C GLN A 18 15.05 -3.85 0.66
N VAL A 19 15.89 -3.41 -0.27
CA VAL A 19 15.56 -3.30 -1.70
C VAL A 19 15.33 -4.69 -2.29
N ARG A 20 16.24 -5.64 -2.04
CA ARG A 20 16.13 -7.02 -2.54
C ARG A 20 14.86 -7.71 -2.03
N ASN A 21 14.53 -7.56 -0.75
CA ASN A 21 13.31 -8.11 -0.18
C ASN A 21 12.05 -7.54 -0.84
N ARG A 22 12.04 -6.25 -1.17
CA ARG A 22 10.94 -5.61 -1.92
C ARG A 22 10.86 -6.12 -3.35
N ILE A 23 11.99 -6.26 -4.03
CA ILE A 23 12.05 -6.84 -5.38
C ILE A 23 11.50 -8.26 -5.38
N GLU A 24 11.88 -9.10 -4.41
CA GLU A 24 11.37 -10.47 -4.30
C GLU A 24 9.86 -10.50 -3.99
N ALA A 25 9.36 -9.59 -3.14
CA ALA A 25 7.95 -9.52 -2.76
C ALA A 25 7.00 -9.25 -3.95
N ILE A 26 7.47 -8.57 -4.99
CA ILE A 26 6.70 -8.25 -6.21
C ILE A 26 7.38 -8.77 -7.48
N ARG A 27 8.21 -9.81 -7.35
CA ARG A 27 9.04 -10.31 -8.47
C ARG A 27 8.21 -10.73 -9.68
N ASP A 28 7.03 -11.28 -9.44
CA ASP A 28 6.04 -11.66 -10.44
C ASP A 28 5.61 -10.46 -11.30
N LEU A 29 5.38 -9.30 -10.68
CA LEU A 29 5.05 -8.05 -11.37
C LEU A 29 6.25 -7.44 -12.09
N LEU A 30 7.46 -7.71 -11.60
CA LEU A 30 8.71 -7.15 -12.13
C LEU A 30 9.33 -7.99 -13.25
N LEU A 31 8.76 -9.12 -13.67
CA LEU A 31 9.36 -10.02 -14.67
C LEU A 31 9.74 -9.31 -15.98
N GLY A 32 8.92 -8.36 -16.45
CA GLY A 32 9.19 -7.55 -17.64
C GLY A 32 10.23 -6.43 -17.43
N SER A 33 10.45 -6.04 -16.18
CA SER A 33 11.18 -4.85 -15.75
C SER A 33 12.53 -5.14 -15.08
N LEU A 34 12.89 -6.41 -14.91
CA LEU A 34 14.19 -6.84 -14.43
C LEU A 34 15.10 -7.25 -15.59
N ARG A 35 16.35 -6.82 -15.54
CA ARG A 35 17.43 -7.22 -16.46
C ARG A 35 18.65 -7.64 -15.67
N ARG A 36 19.50 -8.44 -16.31
CA ARG A 36 20.83 -8.79 -15.78
C ARG A 36 21.86 -7.88 -16.43
N GLY A 37 22.63 -7.19 -15.59
CA GLY A 37 23.75 -6.37 -15.99
C GLY A 37 25.09 -7.13 -15.98
N PRO A 38 26.20 -6.42 -16.20
CA PRO A 38 27.55 -6.95 -16.02
C PRO A 38 27.69 -7.59 -14.63
N ASN A 39 28.46 -8.67 -14.52
CA ASN A 39 28.67 -9.40 -13.26
C ASN A 39 27.38 -9.88 -12.58
N ASN A 40 26.35 -10.24 -13.36
CA ASN A 40 25.06 -10.73 -12.87
C ASN A 40 24.30 -9.75 -11.95
N GLN A 41 24.61 -8.46 -12.06
CA GLN A 41 23.92 -7.42 -11.30
C GLN A 41 22.45 -7.34 -11.70
N ILE A 42 21.57 -7.09 -10.72
CA ILE A 42 20.16 -6.83 -10.99
C ILE A 42 20.04 -5.37 -11.45
N LEU A 43 19.49 -5.18 -12.64
CA LEU A 43 19.12 -3.89 -13.19
C LEU A 43 17.60 -3.79 -13.25
N VAL A 44 17.07 -2.67 -12.78
CA VAL A 44 15.64 -2.38 -12.78
C VAL A 44 15.35 -1.26 -13.77
N THR A 45 14.36 -1.44 -14.64
CA THR A 45 13.88 -0.40 -15.56
C THR A 45 13.21 0.75 -14.81
N GLU A 46 12.92 1.85 -15.50
CA GLU A 46 12.14 2.94 -14.89
C GLU A 46 10.72 2.49 -14.52
N GLU A 47 10.13 1.61 -15.32
CA GLU A 47 8.83 0.99 -15.02
C GLU A 47 8.89 0.13 -13.75
N GLY A 48 9.93 -0.67 -13.58
CA GLY A 48 10.15 -1.44 -12.35
C GLY A 48 10.37 -0.54 -11.14
N LEU A 49 11.07 0.59 -11.32
CA LEU A 49 11.25 1.58 -10.26
C LEU A 49 9.90 2.22 -9.86
N ARG A 50 9.02 2.52 -10.82
CA ARG A 50 7.67 3.01 -10.52
C ARG A 50 6.90 2.02 -9.65
N LEU A 51 6.88 0.74 -10.01
CA LEU A 51 6.23 -0.30 -9.20
C LEU A 51 6.81 -0.42 -7.79
N LEU A 52 8.14 -0.28 -7.64
CA LEU A 52 8.80 -0.28 -6.33
C LEU A 52 8.45 0.97 -5.50
N ARG A 53 8.27 2.13 -6.14
CA ARG A 53 7.79 3.35 -5.46
C ARG A 53 6.35 3.19 -5.00
N ASP A 54 5.48 2.61 -5.83
CA ASP A 54 4.09 2.35 -5.46
C ASP A 54 4.00 1.38 -4.28
N LEU A 55 4.83 0.33 -4.28
CA LEU A 55 4.95 -0.59 -3.14
C LEU A 55 5.43 0.13 -1.88
N GLN A 56 6.44 1.00 -2.01
CA GLN A 56 6.99 1.75 -0.89
C GLN A 56 5.96 2.73 -0.31
N ALA A 57 5.20 3.43 -1.16
CA ALA A 57 4.13 4.32 -0.73
C ALA A 57 3.06 3.56 0.08
N LEU A 58 2.71 2.33 -0.34
CA LEU A 58 1.79 1.49 0.43
C LEU A 58 2.37 1.09 1.79
N CYS A 59 3.65 0.73 1.86
CA CYS A 59 4.30 0.47 3.14
C CYS A 59 4.33 1.71 4.06
N GLU A 60 4.52 2.91 3.50
CA GLU A 60 4.51 4.17 4.26
C GLU A 60 3.14 4.50 4.85
N THR A 61 2.05 4.00 4.25
CA THR A 61 0.70 4.10 4.84
C THR A 61 0.44 3.12 5.99
N GLY A 62 1.46 2.37 6.43
CA GLY A 62 1.38 1.44 7.56
C GLY A 62 1.02 0.00 7.18
N HIS A 63 0.91 -0.31 5.88
CA HIS A 63 0.67 -1.67 5.42
C HIS A 63 1.95 -2.51 5.56
N THR A 64 1.80 -3.78 5.94
CA THR A 64 2.92 -4.72 5.87
C THR A 64 3.35 -4.94 4.42
N LEU A 65 4.59 -5.38 4.21
CA LEU A 65 5.11 -5.67 2.87
C LEU A 65 4.23 -6.68 2.11
N THR A 66 3.69 -7.67 2.83
CA THR A 66 2.78 -8.67 2.26
C THR A 66 1.46 -8.04 1.80
N GLU A 67 0.82 -7.24 2.65
CA GLU A 67 -0.44 -6.54 2.33
C GLU A 67 -0.24 -5.56 1.17
N ALA A 68 0.83 -4.78 1.21
CA ALA A 68 1.21 -3.84 0.16
C ALA A 68 1.41 -4.56 -1.18
N SER A 69 2.10 -5.71 -1.19
CA SER A 69 2.32 -6.50 -2.41
C SER A 69 1.00 -7.06 -2.98
N ASN A 70 0.09 -7.51 -2.12
CA ASN A 70 -1.22 -8.04 -2.54
C ASN A 70 -2.11 -6.93 -3.10
N LEU A 71 -2.12 -5.76 -2.46
CA LEU A 71 -2.87 -4.60 -2.92
C LEU A 71 -2.33 -4.07 -4.24
N LEU A 72 -1.00 -4.09 -4.43
CA LEU A 72 -0.37 -3.74 -5.69
C LEU A 72 -0.78 -4.70 -6.81
N ARG A 73 -0.75 -6.02 -6.59
CA ARG A 73 -1.24 -7.03 -7.56
C ARG A 73 -2.69 -6.79 -7.95
N TYR A 74 -3.54 -6.52 -6.97
CA TYR A 74 -4.96 -6.24 -7.20
C TYR A 74 -5.16 -5.00 -8.07
N LYS A 75 -4.39 -3.93 -7.82
CA LYS A 75 -4.41 -2.71 -8.66
C LYS A 75 -4.00 -3.01 -10.10
N THR A 76 -2.88 -3.71 -10.30
CA THR A 76 -2.38 -4.03 -11.63
C THR A 76 -3.36 -4.91 -12.43
N GLN A 77 -3.97 -5.91 -11.79
CA GLN A 77 -4.99 -6.75 -12.45
C GLN A 77 -6.21 -5.93 -12.90
N ARG A 78 -6.69 -5.00 -12.07
CA ARG A 78 -7.81 -4.12 -12.44
C ARG A 78 -7.49 -3.19 -13.60
N ASP A 79 -6.26 -2.67 -13.63
CA ASP A 79 -5.82 -1.79 -14.72
C ASP A 79 -5.73 -2.59 -16.04
N ASP A 80 -5.22 -3.81 -16.02
CA ASP A 80 -5.19 -4.70 -17.19
C ASP A 80 -6.60 -5.06 -17.68
N GLU A 81 -7.54 -5.35 -16.77
CA GLU A 81 -8.94 -5.60 -17.12
C GLU A 81 -9.61 -4.37 -17.74
N LYS A 82 -9.32 -3.16 -17.24
CA LYS A 82 -9.84 -1.90 -17.78
C LYS A 82 -9.27 -1.61 -19.17
N ILE A 83 -8.00 -1.91 -19.41
CA ILE A 83 -7.35 -1.77 -20.72
C ILE A 83 -7.92 -2.80 -21.72
N SER A 84 -8.12 -4.05 -21.28
CA SER A 84 -8.71 -5.11 -22.11
C SER A 84 -10.17 -4.82 -22.49
N ALA A 85 -10.98 -4.32 -21.53
CA ALA A 85 -12.34 -3.87 -21.78
C ALA A 85 -12.41 -2.64 -22.71
N GLY A 86 -11.43 -1.73 -22.62
CA GLY A 86 -11.30 -0.58 -23.52
C GLY A 86 -10.86 -0.95 -24.94
N SER A 87 -10.06 -2.02 -25.11
CA SER A 87 -9.58 -2.47 -26.42
C SER A 87 -10.67 -3.12 -27.29
N SER A 88 -11.71 -3.69 -26.65
CA SER A 88 -12.91 -4.22 -27.32
C SER A 88 -13.85 -3.14 -27.87
N THR A 89 -13.69 -1.87 -27.47
CA THR A 89 -14.69 -0.81 -27.69
C THR A 89 -14.18 0.39 -28.51
N LEU A 90 -13.12 0.22 -29.30
CA LEU A 90 -12.77 1.19 -30.36
C LEU A 90 -13.73 1.17 -31.57
N ALA A 91 -14.77 0.34 -31.53
CA ALA A 91 -15.97 0.50 -32.35
C ALA A 91 -17.17 0.76 -31.44
N HIS A 92 -17.64 2.01 -31.42
CA HIS A 92 -18.77 2.51 -30.62
C HIS A 92 -18.48 2.51 -29.11
N ARG A 93 -18.38 3.64 -28.41
CA ARG A 93 -19.41 4.68 -28.30
C ARG A 93 -18.90 5.70 -27.28
N GLU A 94 -19.16 6.99 -27.50
CA GLU A 94 -19.09 8.00 -26.45
C GLU A 94 -19.94 7.53 -25.25
N ALA A 95 -19.32 7.32 -24.09
CA ALA A 95 -20.04 7.15 -22.84
C ALA A 95 -19.20 7.72 -21.69
N LYS A 96 -19.66 8.86 -21.17
CA LYS A 96 -19.18 9.53 -19.95
C LYS A 96 -18.92 8.54 -18.81
N PRO A 97 -17.75 8.57 -18.15
CA PRO A 97 -17.58 7.99 -16.84
C PRO A 97 -17.26 9.11 -15.85
N ASN A 98 -18.25 9.66 -15.13
CA ASN A 98 -17.90 10.55 -13.99
C ASN A 98 -18.97 10.76 -12.91
N GLN A 99 -19.91 9.84 -12.69
CA GLN A 99 -20.92 10.06 -11.61
C GLN A 99 -21.00 8.93 -10.59
N THR A 100 -20.60 7.70 -10.95
CA THR A 100 -20.73 6.55 -10.04
C THR A 100 -19.53 6.40 -9.08
N GLU A 101 -18.34 6.86 -9.48
CA GLU A 101 -17.13 6.77 -8.63
C GLU A 101 -17.11 7.82 -7.52
N GLU A 102 -17.59 9.05 -7.77
CA GLU A 102 -17.70 10.11 -6.75
C GLU A 102 -18.69 9.72 -5.64
N ALA A 103 -19.80 9.05 -5.98
CA ALA A 103 -20.78 8.58 -5.00
C ALA A 103 -20.21 7.46 -4.10
N GLY A 104 -19.39 6.56 -4.66
CA GLY A 104 -18.73 5.51 -3.89
C GLY A 104 -17.66 6.06 -2.93
N TRP A 105 -16.88 7.06 -3.38
CA TRP A 105 -15.90 7.73 -2.54
C TRP A 105 -16.55 8.51 -1.40
N ALA A 106 -17.62 9.25 -1.66
CA ALA A 106 -18.35 9.98 -0.63
C ALA A 106 -18.91 9.04 0.44
N ALA A 107 -19.50 7.91 0.03
CA ALA A 107 -20.03 6.90 0.96
C ALA A 107 -18.93 6.25 1.82
N LEU A 108 -17.75 5.98 1.24
CA LEU A 108 -16.61 5.45 2.00
C LEU A 108 -16.08 6.45 3.02
N VAL A 109 -15.94 7.72 2.63
CA VAL A 109 -15.50 8.80 3.54
C VAL A 109 -16.50 8.98 4.68
N GLU A 110 -17.81 8.94 4.38
CA GLU A 110 -18.86 9.04 5.40
C GLU A 110 -18.83 7.87 6.39
N HIS A 111 -18.65 6.64 5.88
CA HIS A 111 -18.48 5.46 6.71
C HIS A 111 -17.25 5.55 7.62
N LEU A 112 -16.09 5.91 7.07
CA LEU A 112 -14.86 6.09 7.86
C LEU A 112 -15.00 7.20 8.91
N ALA A 113 -15.68 8.29 8.58
CA ALA A 113 -15.98 9.35 9.55
C ALA A 113 -16.90 8.86 10.68
N ALA A 114 -17.83 7.94 10.41
CA ALA A 114 -18.64 7.28 11.43
C ALA A 114 -17.79 6.39 12.34
N GLU A 115 -16.93 5.56 11.78
CA GLU A 115 -16.02 4.69 12.54
C GLU A 115 -15.08 5.49 13.45
N VAL A 116 -14.49 6.58 12.95
CA VAL A 116 -13.63 7.47 13.75
C VAL A 116 -14.40 8.09 14.92
N ARG A 117 -15.66 8.51 14.70
CA ARG A 117 -16.51 9.05 15.78
C ARG A 117 -16.82 7.99 16.84
N GLU A 118 -17.14 6.76 16.42
CA GLU A 118 -17.40 5.67 17.35
C GLU A 118 -16.16 5.32 18.19
N LEU A 119 -14.99 5.22 17.55
CA LEU A 119 -13.73 4.98 18.25
C LEU A 119 -13.41 6.10 19.24
N ALA A 120 -13.59 7.36 18.84
CA ALA A 120 -13.39 8.51 19.72
C ALA A 120 -14.31 8.47 20.95
N GLN A 121 -15.58 8.07 20.78
CA GLN A 121 -16.52 7.90 21.89
C GLN A 121 -16.10 6.77 22.83
N ARG A 122 -15.65 5.64 22.30
CA ARG A 122 -15.15 4.52 23.11
C ARG A 122 -13.91 4.91 23.91
N VAL A 123 -12.97 5.63 23.29
CA VAL A 123 -11.78 6.16 23.98
C VAL A 123 -12.19 7.14 25.07
N ALA A 124 -13.06 8.10 24.80
CA ALA A 124 -13.54 9.05 25.81
C ALA A 124 -14.24 8.34 26.99
N ALA A 125 -15.00 7.27 26.73
CA ALA A 125 -15.62 6.47 27.77
C ALA A 125 -14.58 5.71 28.62
N LEU A 126 -13.56 5.14 27.98
CA LEU A 126 -12.45 4.45 28.65
C LEU A 126 -11.60 5.43 29.48
N GLU A 127 -11.29 6.60 28.94
CA GLU A 127 -10.59 7.65 29.67
C GLU A 127 -11.42 8.10 30.88
N ALA A 128 -12.71 8.38 30.71
CA ALA A 128 -13.59 8.76 31.81
C ALA A 128 -13.75 7.65 32.87
N ALA A 129 -13.71 6.37 32.47
CA ALA A 129 -13.67 5.25 33.40
C ALA A 129 -12.33 5.18 34.15
N SER A 130 -11.20 5.33 33.45
CA SER A 130 -9.86 5.37 34.05
C SER A 130 -9.68 6.54 35.03
N HIS A 131 -10.22 7.71 34.73
CA HIS A 131 -10.16 8.87 35.62
C HIS A 131 -11.02 8.67 36.88
N ARG A 132 -12.09 7.89 36.80
CA ARG A 132 -12.96 7.56 37.95
C ARG A 132 -12.41 6.43 38.83
N SER A 133 -11.64 5.51 38.26
CA SER A 133 -11.13 4.33 38.98
C SER A 133 -9.79 4.54 39.68
N GLY A 134 -9.19 5.74 39.61
CA GLY A 134 -7.82 5.96 40.09
C GLY A 134 -6.79 5.17 39.27
N PRO A 135 -5.48 5.41 39.46
CA PRO A 135 -4.47 4.66 38.72
C PRO A 135 -4.62 3.17 39.06
N PRO A 136 -4.81 2.28 38.07
CA PRO A 136 -4.87 0.85 38.35
C PRO A 136 -3.55 0.42 39.00
N PRO A 137 -3.58 -0.51 39.97
CA PRO A 137 -2.36 -1.11 40.49
C PRO A 137 -1.58 -1.67 39.32
N ALA A 138 -0.30 -1.35 39.29
CA ALA A 138 0.53 -1.73 38.16
C ALA A 138 0.50 -3.26 38.00
N TRP A 139 0.47 -3.72 36.75
CA TRP A 139 0.29 -5.13 36.43
C TRP A 139 1.31 -6.07 37.12
N TRP A 140 2.48 -5.54 37.51
CA TRP A 140 3.53 -6.24 38.26
C TRP A 140 3.24 -6.42 39.77
N GLU A 141 2.31 -5.67 40.36
CA GLU A 141 1.89 -5.87 41.76
C GLU A 141 1.04 -7.12 41.94
N ARG A 142 0.51 -7.67 40.84
CA ARG A 142 -0.32 -8.89 40.84
C ARG A 142 0.49 -10.19 41.00
N TRP A 143 1.81 -10.08 41.03
CA TRP A 143 2.77 -11.19 41.09
C TRP A 143 3.63 -11.16 42.35
N ARG A 144 3.27 -10.32 43.34
CA ARG A 144 3.92 -10.24 44.64
C ARG A 144 3.06 -10.93 45.70
#